data_AF-A0A2D9SR56-F1
#
_entry.id   AF-A0A2D9SR56-F1
#
_cell.length_a   1.000
_cell.length_b   1.000
_cell.length_c   1.000
_cell.angle_alpha   90.00
_cell.angle_beta   90.00
_cell.angle_gamma   90.00
#
_symmetry.space_group_name_H-M   'P 1'
#
loop_
_entity.id
_entity.type
_entity.pdbx_description
1 polymer ?
#
loop_
_entity_poly.entity_id
_entity_poly.type
_entity_poly.pdbx_seq_one_letter_code
_entity_poly.pdbx_strand_id
1 'polypeptide(L)'
;MNLLTDSLKDEIRECYARFLTSRAFNARYCQRLMIAEVARQLCETRNEAAETYPLALIEAGTGTGKTVAYVIAALPIARSRGKRLVISTATVALQEQLVFRDLPDIQSNSDMEFSWALAKGRRRYVCLSRLDALLQEGASGNQALRFFEDEVRQPWRRGFGCLPGNDRQTGLRRVEW
;
A
#
# COMPACT_ATOMS: atom_id res chain seq x y z
N MET A 1 13.34 9.63 25.47
CA MET A 1 14.02 10.59 24.56
C MET A 1 12.99 10.99 23.50
N ASN A 2 12.68 12.29 23.34
CA ASN A 2 11.68 12.71 22.35
C ASN A 2 12.26 12.49 20.94
N LEU A 3 11.79 11.47 20.23
CA LEU A 3 12.34 11.08 18.93
C LEU A 3 11.89 12.01 17.80
N LEU A 4 10.99 12.97 18.08
CA LEU A 4 10.61 14.01 17.14
C LEU A 4 11.52 15.24 17.33
N THR A 5 12.71 15.18 16.72
CA THR A 5 13.67 16.28 16.74
C THR A 5 13.11 17.51 16.02
N ASP A 6 13.60 18.71 16.37
CA ASP A 6 13.15 19.94 15.71
C ASP A 6 13.52 19.95 14.22
N SER A 7 14.68 19.40 13.86
CA SER A 7 15.06 19.19 12.46
C SER A 7 14.04 18.36 11.67
N LEU A 8 13.46 17.31 12.29
CA LEU A 8 12.48 16.44 11.64
C LEU A 8 11.12 17.12 11.51
N LYS A 9 10.74 17.94 12.50
CA LYS A 9 9.54 18.78 12.40
C LYS A 9 9.68 19.80 11.28
N ASP A 10 10.84 20.42 11.15
CA ASP A 10 11.11 21.41 10.11
C ASP A 10 11.13 20.77 8.73
N GLU A 11 11.72 19.59 8.58
CA GLU A 11 11.66 18.81 7.35
C GLU A 11 10.21 18.50 6.94
N ILE A 12 9.38 18.00 7.86
CA ILE A 12 7.97 17.69 7.59
C ILE A 12 7.20 18.96 7.17
N ARG A 13 7.43 20.08 7.88
CA ARG A 13 6.79 21.37 7.56
C ARG A 13 7.20 21.88 6.19
N GLU A 14 8.48 21.79 5.86
CA GLU A 14 9.02 22.25 4.59
C GLU A 14 8.51 21.41 3.42
N CYS A 15 8.51 20.08 3.56
CA CYS A 15 7.93 19.17 2.56
C CYS A 15 6.44 19.50 2.30
N TYR A 16 5.67 19.75 3.37
CA TYR A 16 4.25 20.11 3.26
C TYR A 16 4.05 21.49 2.62
N ALA A 17 4.84 22.49 3.01
CA ALA A 17 4.78 23.83 2.46
C ALA A 17 5.11 23.83 0.96
N ARG A 18 6.18 23.14 0.56
CA ARG A 18 6.56 22.97 -0.85
C ARG A 18 5.46 22.27 -1.67
N PHE A 19 4.90 21.19 -1.13
CA PHE A 19 3.78 20.49 -1.76
C PHE A 19 2.59 21.42 -2.03
N LEU A 20 2.20 22.23 -1.05
CA LEU A 20 1.11 23.19 -1.19
C LEU A 20 1.42 24.27 -2.22
N THR A 21 2.62 24.86 -2.17
CA THR A 21 3.05 25.91 -3.10
C THR A 21 3.10 25.40 -4.53
N SER A 22 3.70 24.23 -4.76
CA SER A 22 3.83 23.63 -6.09
C SER A 22 2.48 23.32 -6.73
N ARG A 23 1.49 22.93 -5.90
CA ARG A 23 0.13 22.60 -6.36
C ARG A 23 -0.83 23.79 -6.33
N ALA A 24 -0.37 24.98 -5.94
CA ALA A 24 -1.21 26.15 -5.68
C ALA A 24 -2.41 25.83 -4.74
N PHE A 25 -2.18 25.02 -3.71
CA PHE A 25 -3.18 24.60 -2.74
C PHE A 25 -3.11 25.39 -1.44
N ASN A 26 -4.27 25.53 -0.79
CA ASN A 26 -4.36 26.08 0.56
C ASN A 26 -4.26 25.00 1.62
N ALA A 27 -3.53 25.29 2.70
CA ALA A 27 -3.36 24.37 3.82
C ALA A 27 -4.70 24.10 4.54
N ARG A 28 -5.06 22.82 4.68
CA ARG A 28 -6.30 22.42 5.36
C ARG A 28 -6.03 22.04 6.82
N TYR A 29 -6.89 22.46 7.74
CA TYR A 29 -6.75 22.17 9.17
C TYR A 29 -6.65 20.67 9.45
N CYS A 30 -7.54 19.88 8.86
CA CYS A 30 -7.57 18.42 9.01
C CYS A 30 -6.28 17.73 8.54
N GLN A 31 -5.62 18.26 7.50
CA GLN A 31 -4.32 17.73 7.06
C GLN A 31 -3.23 18.02 8.08
N ARG A 32 -3.12 19.26 8.58
CA ARG A 32 -2.13 19.63 9.59
C ARG A 32 -2.31 18.85 10.88
N LEU A 33 -3.56 18.64 11.29
CA LEU A 33 -3.89 17.84 12.48
C LEU A 33 -3.45 16.38 12.30
N MET A 34 -3.77 15.78 11.14
CA MET A 34 -3.37 14.41 10.83
C MET A 34 -1.84 14.27 10.74
N ILE A 35 -1.13 15.23 10.14
CA ILE A 35 0.34 15.24 10.09
C ILE A 35 0.92 15.23 11.51
N ALA A 36 0.43 16.13 12.38
CA ALA A 36 0.90 16.23 13.75
C ALA A 36 0.67 14.93 14.53
N GLU A 37 -0.52 14.33 14.39
CA GLU A 37 -0.88 13.13 15.12
C GLU A 37 -0.12 11.88 14.64
N VAL A 38 0.04 11.72 13.32
CA VAL A 38 0.87 10.65 12.75
C VAL A 38 2.33 10.83 13.19
N ALA A 39 2.87 12.05 13.13
CA ALA A 39 4.25 12.31 13.52
C ALA A 39 4.49 12.04 15.01
N ARG A 40 3.57 12.48 15.88
CA ARG A 40 3.61 12.22 17.32
C ARG A 40 3.61 10.73 17.60
N GLN A 41 2.70 9.97 17.00
CA GLN A 41 2.57 8.54 17.27
C GLN A 41 3.76 7.74 16.76
N LEU A 42 4.23 8.03 15.54
CA LEU A 42 5.38 7.33 14.99
C LEU A 42 6.65 7.64 15.80
N CYS A 43 6.76 8.84 16.38
CA CYS A 43 7.88 9.21 17.25
C CYS A 43 7.77 8.71 18.69
N GLU A 44 6.64 8.11 19.08
CA GLU A 44 6.49 7.54 20.43
C GLU A 44 7.43 6.34 20.62
N THR A 45 8.02 6.24 21.81
CA THR A 45 8.91 5.11 22.16
C THR A 45 8.06 3.94 22.62
N ARG A 46 8.46 2.71 22.27
CA ARG A 46 7.82 1.50 22.80
C ARG A 46 7.84 1.54 24.32
N ASN A 47 6.68 1.34 24.93
CA ASN A 47 6.63 1.12 26.37
C ASN A 47 7.00 -0.35 26.64
N GLU A 48 8.26 -0.58 26.99
CA GLU A 48 8.80 -1.93 27.26
C GLU A 48 8.04 -2.64 28.38
N ALA A 49 7.52 -1.90 29.36
CA ALA A 49 6.77 -2.45 30.48
C ALA A 49 5.35 -2.92 30.09
N ALA A 50 4.77 -2.35 29.04
CA ALA A 50 3.38 -2.62 28.65
C ALA A 50 3.24 -3.61 27.48
N GLU A 51 4.36 -4.11 26.92
CA GLU A 51 4.43 -4.90 25.68
C GLU A 51 3.63 -4.31 24.49
N THR A 52 3.25 -3.03 24.57
CA THR A 52 2.31 -2.41 23.64
C THR A 52 3.07 -1.59 22.61
N TYR A 53 2.64 -1.72 21.35
CA TYR A 53 3.16 -0.91 20.26
C TYR A 53 2.39 0.42 20.16
N PRO A 54 3.06 1.54 19.84
CA PRO A 54 2.37 2.78 19.53
C PRO A 54 1.32 2.56 18.43
N LEU A 55 0.07 2.90 18.73
CA LEU A 55 -1.07 2.82 17.83
C LEU A 55 -1.84 4.15 17.86
N ALA A 56 -2.24 4.64 16.69
CA ALA A 56 -3.15 5.76 16.55
C ALA A 56 -4.33 5.35 15.67
N LEU A 57 -5.53 5.78 16.05
CA LEU A 57 -6.74 5.67 15.26
C LEU A 57 -7.17 7.08 14.86
N ILE A 58 -7.15 7.36 13.56
CA ILE A 58 -7.48 8.68 13.01
C ILE A 58 -8.64 8.53 12.04
N GLU A 59 -9.78 9.14 12.37
CA GLU A 59 -10.90 9.25 11.45
C GLU A 59 -10.71 10.49 10.55
N ALA A 60 -10.84 10.29 9.24
CA ALA A 60 -10.74 11.38 8.28
C ALA A 60 -11.72 11.20 7.11
N GLY A 61 -12.55 12.22 6.88
CA GLY A 61 -13.54 12.27 5.81
C GLY A 61 -12.93 12.14 4.40
N THR A 62 -13.73 11.74 3.40
CA THR A 62 -13.30 11.64 2.00
C THR A 62 -12.86 13.00 1.45
N GLY A 63 -11.94 13.01 0.48
CA GLY A 63 -11.46 14.26 -0.15
C GLY A 63 -10.62 15.19 0.74
N THR A 64 -10.33 14.83 1.99
CA THR A 64 -9.52 15.64 2.93
C THR A 64 -8.02 15.64 2.62
N GLY A 65 -7.54 14.79 1.69
CA GLY A 65 -6.12 14.65 1.36
C GLY A 65 -5.34 13.83 2.40
N LYS A 66 -5.98 12.77 2.93
CA LYS A 66 -5.39 11.83 3.90
C LYS A 66 -4.03 11.29 3.48
N THR A 67 -3.92 10.92 2.20
CA THR A 67 -2.69 10.35 1.61
C THR A 67 -1.50 11.26 1.78
N VAL A 68 -1.65 12.53 1.39
CA VAL A 68 -0.60 13.54 1.52
C VAL A 68 -0.19 13.69 2.99
N ALA A 69 -1.18 13.78 3.90
CA ALA A 69 -0.91 13.99 5.32
C ALA A 69 -0.09 12.85 5.95
N TYR A 70 -0.48 11.59 5.76
CA TYR A 70 0.27 10.49 6.37
C TYR A 70 1.61 10.23 5.68
N VAL A 71 1.74 10.43 4.36
CA VAL A 71 3.02 10.22 3.66
C VAL A 71 4.04 11.27 4.08
N ILE A 72 3.67 12.55 4.05
CA ILE A 72 4.58 13.65 4.40
C ILE A 72 5.02 13.56 5.87
N ALA A 73 4.16 13.09 6.76
CA ALA A 73 4.55 12.84 8.16
C ALA A 73 5.44 11.59 8.30
N ALA A 74 5.02 10.47 7.74
CA ALA A 74 5.61 9.17 8.06
C ALA A 74 6.94 8.91 7.34
N LEU A 75 7.12 9.43 6.12
CA LEU A 75 8.29 9.10 5.31
C LEU A 75 9.60 9.68 5.87
N PRO A 76 9.67 10.97 6.27
CA PRO A 76 10.87 11.51 6.93
C PRO A 76 11.23 10.74 8.21
N ILE A 77 10.21 10.37 8.99
CA ILE A 77 10.37 9.62 10.24
C ILE A 77 10.87 8.20 9.97
N ALA A 78 10.31 7.52 8.97
CA ALA A 78 10.78 6.19 8.57
C ALA A 78 12.24 6.25 8.11
N ARG A 79 12.59 7.26 7.30
CA ARG A 79 13.96 7.48 6.80
C ARG A 79 14.95 7.75 7.93
N SER A 80 14.63 8.66 8.85
CA SER A 80 15.52 8.99 9.99
C SER A 80 15.76 7.80 10.92
N ARG A 81 14.87 6.81 10.90
CA ARG A 81 14.98 5.56 11.67
C ARG A 81 15.53 4.38 10.89
N GLY A 82 15.87 4.56 9.61
CA GLY A 82 16.28 3.46 8.73
C GLY A 82 15.22 2.36 8.60
N LYS A 83 13.92 2.73 8.63
CA LYS A 83 12.78 1.81 8.52
C LYS A 83 12.07 1.99 7.17
N ARG A 84 11.35 0.94 6.77
CA ARG A 84 10.45 0.98 5.59
C ARG A 84 9.05 1.39 6.03
N LEU A 85 8.43 2.30 5.28
CA LEU A 85 7.02 2.68 5.46
C LEU A 85 6.14 1.68 4.69
N VAL A 86 5.22 1.03 5.40
CA VAL A 86 4.22 0.14 4.78
C VAL A 86 2.86 0.82 4.85
N ILE A 87 2.24 1.01 3.69
CA ILE A 87 0.88 1.56 3.57
C ILE A 87 -0.03 0.44 3.08
N SER A 88 -1.04 0.10 3.88
CA SER A 88 -2.05 -0.90 3.53
C SER A 88 -3.38 -0.24 3.22
N THR A 89 -4.05 -0.69 2.16
CA THR A 89 -5.35 -0.17 1.74
C THR A 89 -6.32 -1.31 1.45
N ALA A 90 -7.62 -1.05 1.57
CA ALA A 90 -8.66 -2.08 1.50
C ALA A 90 -8.76 -2.81 0.13
N THR A 91 -8.51 -2.12 -0.98
CA THR A 91 -8.71 -2.68 -2.32
C THR A 91 -7.50 -2.46 -3.23
N VAL A 92 -7.37 -3.28 -4.27
CA VAL A 92 -6.33 -3.13 -5.31
C VAL A 92 -6.44 -1.78 -6.02
N ALA A 93 -7.65 -1.32 -6.30
CA ALA A 93 -7.86 -0.01 -6.94
C ALA A 93 -7.32 1.16 -6.10
N LEU A 94 -7.48 1.10 -4.77
CA LEU A 94 -6.90 2.11 -3.88
C LEU A 94 -5.37 2.05 -3.84
N GLN A 95 -4.79 0.84 -3.90
CA GLN A 95 -3.33 0.68 -4.01
C GLN A 95 -2.81 1.27 -5.33
N GLU A 96 -3.53 1.05 -6.42
CA GLU A 96 -3.17 1.58 -7.74
C GLU A 96 -3.30 3.11 -7.78
N GLN A 97 -4.34 3.68 -7.18
CA GLN A 97 -4.43 5.13 -7.02
C GLN A 97 -3.23 5.68 -6.22
N LEU A 98 -2.88 5.04 -5.11
CA LEU A 98 -1.72 5.43 -4.30
C LEU A 98 -0.42 5.39 -5.13
N VAL A 99 -0.18 4.29 -5.84
CA VAL A 99 1.09 4.03 -6.56
C VAL A 99 1.25 4.82 -7.85
N PHE A 100 0.17 5.00 -8.63
CA PHE A 100 0.24 5.62 -9.96
C PHE A 100 -0.15 7.09 -9.96
N ARG A 101 -0.75 7.59 -8.88
CA ARG A 101 -1.18 9.00 -8.79
C ARG A 101 -0.59 9.66 -7.56
N ASP A 102 -0.94 9.20 -6.37
CA ASP A 102 -0.68 9.98 -5.16
C ASP A 102 0.82 10.03 -4.80
N LEU A 103 1.55 8.91 -4.85
CA LEU A 103 3.00 8.87 -4.54
C LEU A 103 3.85 9.63 -5.57
N PRO A 104 3.66 9.48 -6.90
CA PRO A 104 4.34 10.31 -7.89
C PRO A 104 4.04 11.81 -7.71
N ASP A 105 2.80 12.16 -7.39
CA ASP A 105 2.38 13.54 -7.15
C ASP A 105 3.07 14.11 -5.92
N ILE A 106 3.15 13.35 -4.83
CA ILE A 106 3.86 13.78 -3.62
C ILE A 106 5.34 13.95 -3.94
N GLN A 107 6.01 12.94 -4.51
CA GLN A 107 7.44 13.00 -4.86
C GLN A 107 7.79 14.23 -5.70
N SER A 108 7.01 14.51 -6.74
CA SER A 108 7.28 15.60 -7.68
C SER A 108 7.07 17.00 -7.09
N ASN A 109 6.27 17.11 -6.02
CA ASN A 109 5.84 18.41 -5.48
C ASN A 109 6.38 18.70 -4.07
N SER A 110 6.88 17.71 -3.33
CA SER A 110 7.41 17.89 -1.98
C SER A 110 8.94 17.89 -1.90
N ASP A 111 9.65 17.68 -3.02
CA ASP A 111 11.12 17.56 -3.08
C ASP A 111 11.67 16.43 -2.21
N MET A 112 10.86 15.38 -2.03
CA MET A 112 11.23 14.20 -1.25
C MET A 112 11.72 13.11 -2.18
N GLU A 113 12.93 12.60 -1.95
CA GLU A 113 13.43 11.44 -2.68
C GLU A 113 13.07 10.13 -1.98
N PHE A 114 12.34 9.26 -2.68
CA PHE A 114 11.99 7.92 -2.19
C PHE A 114 11.61 6.98 -3.33
N SER A 115 11.68 5.68 -3.06
CA SER A 115 11.21 4.61 -3.93
C SER A 115 10.06 3.85 -3.28
N TRP A 116 9.16 3.29 -4.07
CA TRP A 116 8.08 2.43 -3.58
C TRP A 116 7.99 1.13 -4.39
N ALA A 117 7.39 0.12 -3.78
CA ALA A 117 7.05 -1.14 -4.43
C ALA A 117 5.61 -1.51 -4.12
N LEU A 118 4.94 -2.16 -5.07
CA LEU A 118 3.55 -2.58 -4.95
C LEU A 118 3.46 -4.07 -4.64
N ALA A 119 2.97 -4.41 -3.45
CA ALA A 119 2.76 -5.78 -3.03
C ALA A 119 1.29 -6.20 -3.25
N LYS A 120 1.04 -7.08 -4.23
CA LYS A 120 -0.27 -7.70 -4.46
C LYS A 120 -0.22 -9.20 -4.13
N GLY A 121 -1.37 -9.81 -3.90
CA GLY A 121 -1.44 -11.27 -3.75
C GLY A 121 -1.08 -11.99 -5.06
N ARG A 122 -0.44 -13.17 -4.98
CA ARG A 122 0.05 -13.95 -6.14
C ARG A 122 -0.99 -14.15 -7.26
N ARG A 123 -2.28 -14.29 -6.90
CA ARG A 123 -3.40 -14.43 -7.85
C ARG A 123 -3.63 -13.19 -8.74
N ARG A 124 -2.97 -12.06 -8.44
CA ARG A 124 -3.04 -10.81 -9.21
C ARG A 124 -1.89 -10.66 -10.21
N TYR A 125 -1.02 -11.66 -10.34
CA TYR A 125 0.05 -11.69 -11.33
C TYR A 125 -0.21 -12.82 -12.34
N VAL A 126 0.14 -12.55 -13.60
CA VAL A 126 0.11 -13.58 -14.64
C VAL A 126 1.22 -14.60 -14.40
N CYS A 127 0.90 -15.89 -14.56
CA CYS A 127 1.91 -16.94 -14.56
C CYS A 127 2.48 -17.06 -15.98
N LEU A 128 3.72 -16.61 -16.19
CA LEU A 128 4.36 -16.61 -17.51
C LEU A 128 4.39 -18.01 -18.14
N SER A 129 4.76 -19.04 -17.37
CA SER A 129 4.75 -20.43 -17.86
C SER A 129 3.37 -20.90 -18.31
N ARG A 130 2.29 -20.47 -17.64
CA ARG A 130 0.92 -20.82 -18.06
C ARG A 130 0.49 -20.00 -19.29
N LEU A 131 0.92 -18.75 -19.39
CA LEU A 131 0.68 -17.91 -20.56
C LEU A 131 1.36 -18.48 -21.80
N ASP A 132 2.63 -18.88 -21.68
CA ASP A 132 3.41 -19.45 -22.78
C ASP A 132 2.78 -20.75 -23.31
N ALA A 133 2.33 -21.65 -22.43
CA ALA A 133 1.64 -22.87 -22.83
C ALA A 133 0.36 -22.58 -23.63
N LEU A 134 -0.45 -21.62 -23.17
CA LEU A 134 -1.69 -21.22 -23.87
C LEU A 134 -1.41 -20.58 -25.24
N LEU A 135 -0.33 -19.80 -25.37
CA LEU A 135 0.06 -19.18 -26.65
C LEU A 135 0.56 -20.23 -27.66
N GLN A 136 1.29 -21.25 -27.22
CA GLN A 136 1.76 -22.35 -28.08
C GLN A 136 0.61 -23.26 -28.57
N GLU A 137 -0.37 -23.53 -27.70
CA GLU A 137 -1.58 -24.29 -28.05
C GLU A 137 -2.48 -23.50 -29.03
N GLY A 138 -2.61 -22.19 -28.85
CA GLY A 138 -3.39 -21.32 -29.74
C GLY A 138 -2.82 -21.19 -31.16
N ALA A 139 -1.50 -21.31 -31.32
CA ALA A 139 -0.83 -21.29 -32.62
C ALA A 139 -1.09 -22.55 -33.47
N SER A 140 -1.58 -23.63 -32.86
CA SER A 140 -1.82 -24.92 -33.54
C SER A 140 -3.24 -25.09 -34.10
N GLY A 141 -4.05 -24.03 -34.08
CA GLY A 141 -5.35 -23.98 -34.76
C GLY A 141 -6.50 -24.64 -33.99
N ASN A 142 -7.59 -23.87 -33.88
CA ASN A 142 -8.95 -24.31 -33.53
C ASN A 142 -9.38 -24.34 -32.05
N GLN A 143 -9.31 -23.20 -31.32
CA GLN A 143 -9.94 -23.06 -29.98
C GLN A 143 -10.59 -21.70 -29.67
N ALA A 144 -11.00 -20.90 -30.67
CA ALA A 144 -11.91 -19.76 -30.40
C ALA A 144 -13.23 -20.21 -29.69
N LEU A 145 -13.51 -21.51 -29.69
CA LEU A 145 -14.65 -22.17 -29.04
C LEU A 145 -14.50 -22.48 -27.53
N ARG A 146 -13.31 -22.34 -26.91
CA ARG A 146 -13.14 -22.66 -25.47
C ARG A 146 -13.27 -21.47 -24.52
N PHE A 147 -13.35 -20.24 -25.05
CA PHE A 147 -13.40 -19.03 -24.22
C PHE A 147 -14.75 -18.79 -23.53
N PHE A 148 -15.81 -19.54 -23.87
CA PHE A 148 -17.17 -19.32 -23.34
C PHE A 148 -17.81 -20.51 -22.59
N GLU A 149 -17.13 -21.66 -22.40
CA GLU A 149 -17.76 -22.80 -21.70
C GLU A 149 -17.87 -22.61 -20.17
N ASP A 150 -17.05 -21.74 -19.57
CA ASP A 150 -17.11 -21.48 -18.12
C ASP A 150 -18.17 -20.43 -17.72
N GLU A 151 -18.80 -19.72 -18.67
CA GLU A 151 -19.87 -18.74 -18.37
C GLU A 151 -21.29 -19.34 -18.38
N VAL A 152 -21.47 -20.61 -18.74
CA VAL A 152 -22.80 -21.26 -18.80
C VAL A 152 -23.10 -22.18 -17.60
N ARG A 153 -22.24 -22.25 -16.58
CA ARG A 153 -22.53 -23.00 -15.35
C ARG A 153 -22.75 -22.10 -14.13
N GLN A 154 -23.90 -21.43 -14.13
CA GLN A 154 -24.64 -21.15 -12.89
C GLN A 154 -25.93 -21.96 -12.95
N PRO A 155 -26.21 -22.75 -11.90
CA PRO A 155 -27.11 -22.18 -10.93
C PRO A 155 -26.69 -22.46 -9.49
N TRP A 156 -26.70 -21.40 -8.69
CA TRP A 156 -26.86 -21.43 -7.25
C TRP A 156 -27.82 -22.54 -6.78
N ARG A 157 -27.29 -23.65 -6.25
CA ARG A 157 -28.02 -24.56 -5.34
C ARG A 157 -27.10 -25.20 -4.30
N ARG A 158 -27.34 -24.79 -3.05
CA ARG A 158 -27.30 -25.54 -1.78
C ARG A 158 -26.06 -26.39 -1.45
N GLY A 159 -25.50 -26.12 -0.27
CA GLY A 159 -25.21 -27.18 0.69
C GLY A 159 -23.76 -27.32 1.11
N PHE A 160 -23.54 -27.10 2.41
CA PHE A 160 -22.44 -27.62 3.22
C PHE A 160 -21.92 -28.99 2.76
N GLY A 161 -20.59 -29.15 2.71
CA GLY A 161 -19.96 -30.46 2.50
C GLY A 161 -18.44 -30.40 2.57
N CYS A 162 -17.89 -31.00 3.62
CA CYS A 162 -16.48 -31.07 3.97
C CYS A 162 -15.65 -32.08 3.13
N LEU A 163 -14.37 -31.72 2.91
CA LEU A 163 -13.16 -32.57 2.83
C LEU A 163 -12.91 -33.42 1.54
N PRO A 164 -11.67 -33.93 1.28
CA PRO A 164 -10.46 -33.95 2.12
C PRO A 164 -9.16 -33.41 1.45
N GLY A 165 -8.14 -33.22 2.29
CA GLY A 165 -6.83 -32.71 1.92
C GLY A 165 -5.98 -33.67 1.09
N ASN A 166 -4.96 -33.11 0.47
CA ASN A 166 -3.79 -33.86 0.02
C ASN A 166 -2.55 -32.99 0.20
N ASP A 167 -1.72 -33.40 1.15
CA ASP A 167 -0.34 -32.96 1.32
C ASP A 167 0.43 -33.20 0.02
N ARG A 168 0.98 -32.14 -0.56
CA ARG A 168 2.24 -32.22 -1.30
C ARG A 168 3.10 -31.00 -1.02
N GLN A 169 4.14 -31.27 -0.24
CA GLN A 169 5.39 -30.53 -0.17
C GLN A 169 5.72 -29.85 -1.50
N THR A 170 5.81 -28.52 -1.48
CA THR A 170 6.59 -27.77 -2.47
C THR A 170 7.38 -26.70 -1.74
N GLY A 171 8.70 -26.78 -1.88
CA GLY A 171 9.68 -25.97 -1.19
C GLY A 171 9.48 -24.48 -1.41
N LEU A 172 9.01 -23.80 -0.37
CA LEU A 172 9.08 -22.35 -0.26
C LEU A 172 10.51 -21.97 0.13
N ARG A 173 11.30 -21.52 -0.86
CA ARG A 173 12.49 -20.72 -0.57
C ARG A 173 12.01 -19.45 0.13
N ARG A 174 12.47 -19.27 1.36
CA ARG A 174 12.32 -18.08 2.18
C ARG A 174 12.87 -16.88 1.39
N VAL A 175 12.01 -15.95 1.00
CA VAL A 175 12.43 -14.61 0.60
C VAL A 175 12.51 -13.81 1.89
N GLU A 176 13.73 -13.57 2.36
CA GLU A 176 14.02 -12.70 3.50
C GLU A 176 13.86 -11.23 3.06
N TRP A 177 13.19 -10.43 3.89
CA TRP A 177 12.90 -9.01 3.65
C TRP A 177 14.02 -8.10 4.14
#